data_AF-A0A258Q2Z8-F1
#
_entry.id   AF-A0A258Q2Z8-F1
#
_cell.length_a   1.000
_cell.length_b   1.000
_cell.length_c   1.000
_cell.angle_alpha   90.00
_cell.angle_beta   90.00
_cell.angle_gamma   90.00
#
_symmetry.space_group_name_H-M   'P 1'
#
loop_
_entity.id
_entity.type
_entity.pdbx_description
1 polymer ?
#
loop_
_entity_poly.entity_id
_entity_poly.type
_entity_poly.pdbx_seq_one_letter_code
_entity_poly.pdbx_strand_id
1 'polypeptide(L)'
;MPKPYVISALFACTLLAAWPHWLWMVRRTSDGSDDPWGIVALATLVALVLIDKAKLRIPQASALSATALCMITATATWGWLPPIIATAFALMGCSVFIANMLPAQRKLLPLLSLAILSLPLVASLNFYVGYPLRWFCAQSTSMLLSMLGTDTTPAGASLWWNGNTILIDAPCAGIAMLWIGLYLGALFSNLNNATTSRTLVNITLASILVVIANVLRNTLLFYKESGMVQLPHWTHEAIGLMIFTLFIPSVYVV
;
A
#
# COMPACT_ATOMS: atom_id res chain seq x y z
N MET A 1 21.22 12.39 -29.15
CA MET A 1 20.98 11.80 -27.81
C MET A 1 20.36 12.88 -26.93
N PRO A 2 19.25 12.60 -26.22
CA PRO A 2 18.72 13.56 -25.26
C PRO A 2 19.82 13.87 -24.27
N LYS A 3 20.04 15.16 -24.05
CA LYS A 3 21.08 15.65 -23.17
C LYS A 3 20.68 15.30 -21.73
N PRO A 4 21.38 14.38 -21.04
CA PRO A 4 20.94 13.84 -19.74
C PRO A 4 20.71 14.95 -18.71
N TYR A 5 21.46 16.03 -18.82
CA TYR A 5 21.31 17.23 -18.00
C TYR A 5 19.92 17.90 -18.12
N VAL A 6 19.23 17.80 -19.26
CA VAL A 6 17.88 18.38 -19.44
C VAL A 6 16.87 17.62 -18.61
N ILE A 7 16.92 16.28 -18.65
CA ILE A 7 16.04 15.42 -17.87
C ILE A 7 16.29 15.65 -16.38
N SER A 8 17.55 15.70 -15.96
CA SER A 8 17.94 15.98 -14.58
C SER A 8 17.46 17.37 -14.12
N ALA A 9 17.60 18.40 -14.96
CA ALA A 9 17.14 19.75 -14.64
C ALA A 9 15.61 19.81 -14.49
N LEU A 10 14.86 19.20 -15.42
CA LEU A 10 13.39 19.15 -15.34
C LEU A 10 12.93 18.38 -14.11
N PHE A 11 13.58 17.27 -13.78
CA PHE A 11 13.25 16.49 -12.59
C PHE A 11 13.59 17.27 -11.31
N ALA A 12 14.74 17.94 -11.26
CA ALA A 12 15.10 18.82 -10.14
C ALA A 12 14.09 19.95 -9.96
N CYS A 13 13.66 20.62 -11.03
CA CYS A 13 12.59 21.63 -10.97
C CYS A 13 11.28 21.04 -10.45
N THR A 14 10.92 19.82 -10.87
CA THR A 14 9.72 19.11 -10.41
C THR A 14 9.79 18.84 -8.90
N LEU A 15 10.92 18.37 -8.40
CA LEU A 15 11.13 18.15 -6.97
C LEU A 15 11.14 19.47 -6.18
N LEU A 16 11.80 20.50 -6.69
CA LEU A 16 11.85 21.82 -6.04
C LEU A 16 10.47 22.47 -5.98
N ALA A 17 9.62 22.30 -6.98
CA ALA A 17 8.25 22.84 -6.97
C ALA A 17 7.42 22.31 -5.80
N ALA A 18 7.68 21.08 -5.35
CA ALA A 18 6.96 20.43 -4.25
C ALA A 18 7.78 20.33 -2.95
N TRP A 19 8.81 21.15 -2.76
CA TRP A 19 9.70 21.08 -1.60
C TRP A 19 9.01 21.05 -0.21
N PRO A 20 7.90 21.77 0.06
CA PRO A 20 7.26 21.73 1.38
C PRO A 20 6.63 20.36 1.65
N HIS A 21 6.16 19.67 0.61
CA HIS A 21 5.55 18.36 0.69
C HIS A 21 6.58 17.29 1.08
N TRP A 22 7.79 17.35 0.49
CA TRP A 22 8.88 16.43 0.83
C TRP A 22 9.36 16.63 2.27
N LEU A 23 9.47 17.90 2.70
CA LEU A 23 9.81 18.22 4.08
C LEU A 23 8.76 17.68 5.06
N TRP A 24 7.47 17.83 4.74
CA TRP A 24 6.41 17.23 5.55
C TRP A 24 6.49 15.70 5.57
N MET A 25 6.70 15.06 4.42
CA MET A 25 6.82 13.61 4.32
C MET A 25 7.96 13.08 5.21
N VAL A 26 9.14 13.71 5.15
CA VAL A 26 10.28 13.36 6.00
C VAL A 26 9.97 13.56 7.49
N ARG A 27 9.36 14.68 7.87
CA ARG A 27 8.97 14.95 9.27
C ARG A 27 7.95 13.94 9.77
N ARG A 28 6.93 13.64 8.97
CA ARG A 28 5.84 12.72 9.31
C ARG A 28 6.34 11.28 9.46
N THR A 29 7.31 10.85 8.66
CA THR A 29 7.92 9.52 8.77
C THR A 29 8.94 9.42 9.91
N SER A 30 9.46 10.56 10.41
CA SER A 30 10.47 10.58 11.48
C SER A 30 9.93 10.95 12.88
N ASP A 31 8.66 11.33 12.98
CA ASP A 31 8.02 11.71 14.25
C ASP A 31 7.64 10.51 15.15
N GLY A 32 7.86 9.28 14.68
CA GLY A 32 7.60 8.04 15.43
C GLY A 32 6.13 7.62 15.47
N SER A 33 5.23 8.34 14.82
CA SER A 33 3.80 8.06 14.83
C SER A 33 3.27 7.34 13.58
N ASP A 34 4.17 6.90 12.69
CA ASP A 34 3.84 6.04 11.56
C ASP A 34 4.94 5.01 11.30
N ASP A 35 4.56 3.86 10.74
CA ASP A 35 5.52 2.86 10.33
C ASP A 35 6.19 3.28 9.00
N PRO A 36 7.53 3.22 8.87
CA PRO A 36 8.26 3.81 7.75
C PRO A 36 8.20 2.98 6.45
N TRP A 37 7.12 2.24 6.22
CA TRP A 37 7.00 1.28 5.12
C TRP A 37 7.00 1.97 3.75
N GLY A 38 6.52 3.22 3.70
CA GLY A 38 6.56 4.05 2.50
C GLY A 38 7.96 4.23 1.91
N ILE A 39 9.02 4.12 2.74
CA ILE A 39 10.41 4.17 2.27
C ILE A 39 10.71 3.02 1.30
N VAL A 40 10.14 1.84 1.51
CA VAL A 40 10.33 0.68 0.63
C VAL A 40 9.73 0.95 -0.76
N ALA A 41 8.54 1.53 -0.83
CA ALA A 41 7.91 1.89 -2.10
C ALA A 41 8.69 3.00 -2.82
N LEU A 42 9.20 3.99 -2.08
CA LEU A 42 10.04 5.05 -2.64
C LEU A 42 11.38 4.50 -3.18
N ALA A 43 12.06 3.66 -2.40
CA ALA A 43 13.31 3.01 -2.82
C ALA A 43 13.09 2.15 -4.07
N THR A 44 11.94 1.48 -4.16
CA THR A 44 11.54 0.69 -5.33
C THR A 44 11.36 1.56 -6.57
N LEU A 45 10.69 2.71 -6.45
CA LEU A 45 10.58 3.67 -7.56
C LEU A 45 11.94 4.15 -8.04
N VAL A 46 12.84 4.50 -7.12
CA VAL A 46 14.21 4.91 -7.46
C VAL A 46 14.93 3.76 -8.18
N ALA A 47 14.85 2.54 -7.68
CA ALA A 47 15.48 1.37 -8.31
C ALA A 47 14.94 1.14 -9.73
N LEU A 48 13.63 1.24 -9.95
CA LEU A 48 13.02 1.10 -11.28
C LEU A 48 13.53 2.17 -12.27
N VAL A 49 13.71 3.40 -11.82
CA VAL A 49 14.30 4.48 -12.64
C VAL A 49 15.77 4.19 -12.96
N LEU A 50 16.54 3.70 -11.98
CA LEU A 50 17.96 3.38 -12.17
C LEU A 50 18.17 2.20 -13.13
N ILE A 51 17.28 1.21 -13.12
CA ILE A 51 17.32 0.06 -14.04
C ILE A 51 17.19 0.53 -15.50
N ASP A 52 16.29 1.47 -15.77
CA ASP A 52 16.01 1.96 -17.13
C ASP A 52 16.77 3.25 -17.47
N LYS A 53 17.77 3.66 -16.68
CA LYS A 53 18.50 4.95 -16.80
C LYS A 53 19.10 5.23 -18.18
N ALA A 54 19.50 4.18 -18.91
CA ALA A 54 20.10 4.31 -20.24
C ALA A 54 19.06 4.56 -21.34
N LYS A 55 17.77 4.30 -21.06
CA LYS A 55 16.65 4.37 -22.01
C LYS A 55 15.73 5.56 -21.73
N LEU A 56 16.14 6.49 -20.87
CA LEU A 56 15.34 7.65 -20.51
C LEU A 56 15.10 8.55 -21.72
N ARG A 57 13.90 9.13 -21.76
CA ARG A 57 13.41 10.00 -22.82
C ARG A 57 13.05 11.34 -22.21
N ILE A 58 13.10 12.39 -23.02
CA ILE A 58 12.58 13.69 -22.62
C ILE A 58 11.04 13.56 -22.57
N PRO A 59 10.39 13.89 -21.44
CA PRO A 59 8.94 13.87 -21.35
C PRO A 59 8.29 14.76 -22.41
N GLN A 60 7.14 14.32 -22.93
CA GLN A 60 6.37 15.10 -23.91
C GLN A 60 5.81 16.37 -23.29
N ALA A 61 5.54 17.40 -24.11
CA ALA A 61 4.99 18.67 -23.64
C ALA A 61 3.66 18.49 -22.86
N SER A 62 2.77 17.62 -23.33
CA SER A 62 1.52 17.28 -22.65
C SER A 62 1.75 16.70 -21.25
N ALA A 63 2.75 15.83 -21.09
CA ALA A 63 3.13 15.26 -19.81
C ALA A 63 3.74 16.29 -18.85
N LEU A 64 4.54 17.22 -19.39
CA LEU A 64 5.06 18.35 -18.61
C LEU A 64 3.93 19.28 -18.16
N SER A 65 2.95 19.57 -19.01
CA SER A 65 1.76 20.34 -18.64
C SER A 65 0.94 19.65 -17.55
N ALA A 66 0.72 18.33 -17.66
CA ALA A 66 0.04 17.55 -16.63
C ALA A 66 0.83 17.53 -15.31
N THR A 67 2.16 17.38 -15.38
CA THR A 67 3.05 17.46 -14.21
C THR A 67 2.92 18.83 -13.55
N ALA A 68 3.00 19.91 -14.32
CA ALA A 68 2.88 21.28 -13.82
C ALA A 68 1.52 21.52 -13.18
N LEU A 69 0.42 21.04 -13.80
CA LEU A 69 -0.92 21.13 -13.22
C LEU A 69 -0.99 20.43 -11.86
N CYS A 70 -0.46 19.20 -11.75
CA CYS A 70 -0.41 18.49 -10.46
C CYS A 70 0.40 19.25 -9.41
N MET A 71 1.53 19.87 -9.77
CA MET A 71 2.36 20.67 -8.85
C MET A 71 1.63 21.94 -8.38
N ILE A 72 0.94 22.62 -9.31
CA ILE A 72 0.10 23.78 -8.99
C ILE A 72 -1.03 23.37 -8.06
N THR A 73 -1.72 22.27 -8.32
CA THR A 73 -2.77 21.74 -7.45
C THR A 73 -2.24 21.36 -6.07
N ALA A 74 -1.09 20.70 -5.99
CA ALA A 74 -0.45 20.36 -4.72
C ALA A 74 -0.15 21.60 -3.88
N THR A 75 0.41 22.65 -4.52
CA THR A 75 0.73 23.92 -3.87
C THR A 75 -0.54 24.69 -3.47
N ALA A 76 -1.53 24.77 -4.36
CA ALA A 76 -2.77 25.51 -4.10
C ALA A 76 -3.62 24.88 -2.99
N THR A 77 -3.54 23.55 -2.83
CA THR A 77 -4.25 22.82 -1.77
C THR A 77 -3.49 22.78 -0.45
N TRP A 78 -2.22 23.23 -0.43
CA TRP A 78 -1.41 23.30 0.77
C TRP A 78 -2.02 24.26 1.80
N GLY A 79 -2.28 23.76 3.02
CA GLY A 79 -2.94 24.51 4.09
C GLY A 79 -4.46 24.46 4.07
N TRP A 80 -5.08 24.08 2.95
CA TRP A 80 -6.54 23.90 2.83
C TRP A 80 -6.98 22.45 3.01
N LEU A 81 -6.18 21.51 2.48
CA LEU A 81 -6.42 20.08 2.63
C LEU A 81 -5.41 19.46 3.62
N PRO A 82 -5.74 18.30 4.20
CA PRO A 82 -4.76 17.50 4.93
C PRO A 82 -3.47 17.33 4.10
N PRO A 83 -2.28 17.55 4.70
CA PRO A 83 -1.01 17.50 3.96
C PRO A 83 -0.77 16.22 3.17
N ILE A 84 -1.35 15.08 3.60
CA ILE A 84 -1.29 13.81 2.89
C ILE A 84 -1.97 13.86 1.52
N ILE A 85 -3.11 14.55 1.41
CA ILE A 85 -3.85 14.72 0.15
C ILE A 85 -3.12 15.69 -0.76
N ALA A 86 -2.65 16.81 -0.22
CA ALA A 86 -1.87 17.79 -0.98
C ALA A 86 -0.57 17.15 -1.53
N THR A 87 0.11 16.33 -0.72
CA THR A 87 1.32 15.59 -1.14
C THR A 87 1.01 14.48 -2.15
N ALA A 88 -0.17 13.86 -2.11
CA ALA A 88 -0.60 12.90 -3.11
C ALA A 88 -0.67 13.54 -4.52
N PHE A 89 -1.10 14.79 -4.64
CA PHE A 89 -1.06 15.52 -5.92
C PHE A 89 0.39 15.74 -6.40
N ALA A 90 1.32 16.09 -5.51
CA ALA A 90 2.73 16.23 -5.87
C ALA A 90 3.35 14.91 -6.36
N LEU A 91 3.04 13.80 -5.68
CA LEU A 91 3.47 12.46 -6.09
C LEU A 91 2.84 12.01 -7.40
N MET A 92 1.58 12.41 -7.67
CA MET A 92 0.94 12.19 -8.95
C MET A 92 1.67 12.90 -10.08
N GLY A 93 2.05 14.17 -9.87
CA GLY A 93 2.87 14.91 -10.84
C GLY A 93 4.23 14.26 -11.07
N CYS A 94 4.91 13.84 -10.00
CA CYS A 94 6.17 13.08 -10.12
C CYS A 94 5.98 11.77 -10.90
N SER A 95 4.88 11.06 -10.68
CA SER A 95 4.57 9.79 -11.35
C SER A 95 4.32 10.01 -12.84
N VAL A 96 3.59 11.06 -13.22
CA VAL A 96 3.35 11.44 -14.63
C VAL A 96 4.68 11.76 -15.33
N PHE A 97 5.54 12.54 -14.67
CA PHE A 97 6.87 12.87 -15.16
C PHE A 97 7.71 11.60 -15.36
N ILE A 98 7.83 10.77 -14.32
CA ILE A 98 8.65 9.55 -14.34
C ILE A 98 8.13 8.57 -15.40
N ALA A 99 6.82 8.36 -15.50
CA ALA A 99 6.23 7.47 -16.50
C ALA A 99 6.52 7.91 -17.95
N ASN A 100 6.56 9.22 -18.21
CA ASN A 100 6.91 9.74 -19.55
C ASN A 100 8.41 9.82 -19.81
N MET A 101 9.22 9.89 -18.74
CA MET A 101 10.66 9.83 -18.82
C MET A 101 11.14 8.40 -19.09
N LEU A 102 10.45 7.41 -18.54
CA LEU A 102 10.76 5.99 -18.73
C LEU A 102 10.35 5.47 -20.13
N PRO A 103 10.84 4.28 -20.54
CA PRO A 103 10.39 3.63 -21.76
C PRO A 103 8.87 3.41 -21.77
N ALA A 104 8.23 3.52 -22.94
CA ALA A 104 6.76 3.48 -23.11
C ALA A 104 6.07 2.19 -22.62
N GLN A 105 6.86 1.14 -22.35
CA GLN A 105 6.41 -0.08 -21.71
C GLN A 105 6.01 0.14 -20.24
N ARG A 106 6.69 1.07 -19.54
CA ARG A 106 6.37 1.44 -18.16
C ARG A 106 5.11 2.29 -18.14
N LYS A 107 4.07 1.82 -17.45
CA LYS A 107 2.78 2.51 -17.37
C LYS A 107 2.71 3.39 -16.14
N LEU A 108 1.91 4.45 -16.23
CA LEU A 108 1.70 5.40 -15.14
C LEU A 108 1.11 4.73 -13.91
N LEU A 109 0.08 3.89 -14.07
CA LEU A 109 -0.68 3.40 -12.93
C LEU A 109 0.14 2.57 -11.93
N PRO A 110 0.97 1.58 -12.34
CA PRO A 110 1.86 0.88 -11.41
C PRO A 110 2.79 1.83 -10.64
N LEU A 111 3.38 2.82 -11.33
CA LEU A 111 4.29 3.79 -10.73
C LEU A 111 3.55 4.72 -9.77
N LEU A 112 2.35 5.17 -10.14
CA LEU A 112 1.49 5.98 -9.29
C LEU A 112 1.07 5.20 -8.04
N SER A 113 0.72 3.93 -8.16
CA SER A 113 0.39 3.08 -7.01
C SER A 113 1.56 2.96 -6.03
N LEU A 114 2.78 2.72 -6.54
CA LEU A 114 3.99 2.73 -5.70
C LEU A 114 4.24 4.11 -5.08
N ALA A 115 4.01 5.19 -5.83
CA ALA A 115 4.20 6.56 -5.32
C ALA A 115 3.20 6.87 -4.21
N ILE A 116 1.92 6.54 -4.38
CA ILE A 116 0.91 6.71 -3.32
C ILE A 116 1.25 5.84 -2.11
N LEU A 117 1.67 4.59 -2.29
CA LEU A 117 2.11 3.73 -1.18
C LEU A 117 3.35 4.24 -0.45
N SER A 118 4.13 5.14 -1.07
CA SER A 118 5.25 5.79 -0.41
C SER A 118 4.83 6.82 0.64
N LEU A 119 3.59 7.34 0.56
CA LEU A 119 3.06 8.25 1.58
C LEU A 119 3.01 7.57 2.96
N PRO A 120 3.19 8.34 4.04
CA PRO A 120 2.98 7.86 5.41
C PRO A 120 1.48 7.65 5.68
N LEU A 121 0.95 6.52 5.19
CA LEU A 121 -0.47 6.17 5.20
C LEU A 121 -0.86 5.24 6.35
N VAL A 122 0.08 4.50 6.94
CA VAL A 122 -0.25 3.32 7.76
C VAL A 122 -1.03 3.73 9.02
N ALA A 123 -0.59 4.77 9.72
CA ALA A 123 -1.28 5.33 10.88
C ALA A 123 -2.68 5.83 10.53
N SER A 124 -2.83 6.54 9.41
CA SER A 124 -4.13 7.03 8.95
C SER A 124 -5.07 5.87 8.56
N LEU A 125 -4.56 4.84 7.89
CA LEU A 125 -5.33 3.64 7.57
C LEU A 125 -5.74 2.89 8.85
N ASN A 126 -4.87 2.78 9.84
CA ASN A 126 -5.21 2.19 11.15
C ASN A 126 -6.34 2.96 11.83
N PHE A 127 -6.33 4.28 11.75
CA PHE A 127 -7.35 5.12 12.35
C PHE A 127 -8.71 5.03 11.61
N TYR A 128 -8.72 5.23 10.29
CA TYR A 128 -9.97 5.34 9.52
C TYR A 128 -10.52 3.99 9.04
N VAL A 129 -9.63 3.08 8.63
CA VAL A 129 -9.99 1.81 7.98
C VAL A 129 -9.81 0.61 8.93
N GLY A 130 -9.03 0.77 10.00
CA GLY A 130 -8.73 -0.30 10.95
C GLY A 130 -9.95 -0.86 11.67
N TYR A 131 -10.90 -0.03 12.12
CA TYR A 131 -12.13 -0.56 12.73
C TYR A 131 -13.04 -1.28 11.71
N PRO A 132 -13.38 -0.68 10.55
CA PRO A 132 -14.17 -1.37 9.52
C PRO A 132 -13.60 -2.74 9.11
N LEU A 133 -12.27 -2.83 8.91
CA LEU A 133 -11.63 -4.10 8.56
C LEU A 133 -11.70 -5.12 9.70
N ARG A 134 -11.48 -4.71 10.94
CA ARG A 134 -11.59 -5.62 12.09
C ARG A 134 -13.01 -6.12 12.29
N TRP A 135 -14.01 -5.24 12.14
CA TRP A 135 -15.41 -5.63 12.17
C TRP A 135 -15.71 -6.66 11.08
N PHE A 136 -15.32 -6.38 9.83
CA PHE A 136 -15.49 -7.32 8.72
C PHE A 136 -14.80 -8.67 8.97
N CYS A 137 -13.59 -8.64 9.53
CA CYS A 137 -12.86 -9.85 9.91
C CYS A 137 -13.59 -10.62 11.01
N ALA A 138 -14.15 -9.97 12.03
CA ALA A 138 -14.91 -10.63 13.08
C ALA A 138 -16.15 -11.36 12.51
N GLN A 139 -16.93 -10.67 11.66
CA GLN A 139 -18.09 -11.29 11.01
C GLN A 139 -17.69 -12.51 10.17
N SER A 140 -16.67 -12.35 9.33
CA SER A 140 -16.23 -13.40 8.41
C SER A 140 -15.57 -14.58 9.14
N THR A 141 -14.80 -14.29 10.19
CA THR A 141 -14.16 -15.30 11.03
C THR A 141 -15.21 -16.11 11.79
N SER A 142 -16.23 -15.45 12.36
CA SER A 142 -17.35 -16.14 13.01
C SER A 142 -18.07 -17.10 12.06
N MET A 143 -18.39 -16.63 10.84
CA MET A 143 -19.02 -17.47 9.82
C MET A 143 -18.15 -18.70 9.49
N LEU A 144 -16.84 -18.51 9.31
CA LEU A 144 -15.92 -19.60 9.00
C LEU A 144 -15.76 -20.57 10.17
N LEU A 145 -15.69 -20.07 11.41
CA LEU A 145 -15.63 -20.89 12.62
C LEU A 145 -16.90 -21.74 12.80
N SER A 146 -18.09 -21.19 12.53
CA SER A 146 -19.34 -21.95 12.56
C SER A 146 -19.36 -23.07 11.51
N MET A 147 -18.80 -22.83 10.32
CA MET A 147 -18.62 -23.90 9.31
C MET A 147 -17.67 -25.02 9.79
N LEU A 148 -16.70 -24.67 10.66
CA LEU A 148 -15.79 -25.62 11.30
C LEU A 148 -16.35 -26.23 12.60
N GLY A 149 -17.62 -25.96 12.95
CA GLY A 149 -18.28 -26.50 14.13
C GLY A 149 -17.98 -25.75 15.44
N THR A 150 -17.46 -24.53 15.37
CA THR A 150 -17.20 -23.67 16.53
C THR A 150 -18.15 -22.48 16.53
N ASP A 151 -19.18 -22.53 17.38
CA ASP A 151 -20.17 -21.46 17.47
C ASP A 151 -19.64 -20.26 18.24
N THR A 152 -19.38 -19.18 17.51
CA THR A 152 -18.95 -17.89 18.05
C THR A 152 -19.98 -16.83 17.69
N THR A 153 -20.22 -15.87 18.58
CA THR A 153 -21.08 -14.72 18.28
C THR A 153 -20.22 -13.47 18.09
N PRO A 154 -20.30 -12.78 16.95
CA PRO A 154 -19.48 -11.61 16.73
C PRO A 154 -20.05 -10.40 17.49
N ALA A 155 -19.17 -9.64 18.14
CA ALA A 155 -19.51 -8.45 18.92
C ALA A 155 -18.57 -7.30 18.53
N GLY A 156 -18.98 -6.53 17.52
CA GLY A 156 -18.15 -5.44 16.99
C GLY A 156 -16.87 -5.96 16.34
N ALA A 157 -15.71 -5.55 16.86
CA ALA A 157 -14.39 -6.02 16.42
C ALA A 157 -13.85 -7.20 17.26
N SER A 158 -14.75 -7.98 17.85
CA SER A 158 -14.41 -9.10 18.74
C SER A 158 -15.33 -10.30 18.51
N LEU A 159 -14.93 -11.45 19.02
CA LEU A 159 -15.67 -12.70 18.99
C LEU A 159 -15.99 -13.12 20.42
N TRP A 160 -17.25 -13.36 20.72
CA TRP A 160 -17.66 -13.92 21.99
C TRP A 160 -17.79 -15.43 21.88
N TRP A 161 -17.13 -16.12 22.80
CA TRP A 161 -17.10 -17.57 22.85
C TRP A 161 -16.92 -18.07 24.28
N ASN A 162 -17.79 -18.98 24.72
CA ASN A 162 -17.75 -19.61 26.03
C ASN A 162 -17.59 -18.62 27.21
N GLY A 163 -18.36 -17.52 27.19
CA GLY A 163 -18.30 -16.48 28.23
C GLY A 163 -17.13 -15.50 28.12
N ASN A 164 -16.20 -15.71 27.18
CA ASN A 164 -15.02 -14.88 26.98
C ASN A 164 -15.12 -14.04 25.71
N THR A 165 -14.52 -12.85 25.74
CA THR A 165 -14.39 -11.98 24.58
C THR A 165 -12.98 -12.06 24.01
N ILE A 166 -12.87 -12.51 22.77
CA ILE A 166 -11.62 -12.65 22.04
C ILE A 166 -11.51 -11.48 21.07
N LEU A 167 -10.54 -10.60 21.30
CA LEU A 167 -10.36 -9.36 20.56
C LEU A 167 -9.61 -9.59 19.26
N ILE A 168 -10.03 -8.91 18.19
CA ILE A 168 -9.21 -8.74 16.98
C ILE A 168 -8.48 -7.41 17.12
N ASP A 169 -7.22 -7.47 17.57
CA ASP A 169 -6.43 -6.27 17.82
C ASP A 169 -5.98 -5.54 16.55
N ALA A 170 -5.43 -4.33 16.69
CA ALA A 170 -4.97 -3.50 15.59
C ALA A 170 -4.00 -4.22 14.61
N PRO A 171 -3.01 -5.02 15.06
CA PRO A 171 -2.17 -5.80 14.15
C PRO A 171 -2.94 -6.82 13.31
N CYS A 172 -4.08 -7.31 13.81
CA CYS A 172 -4.95 -8.28 13.15
C CYS A 172 -5.95 -7.64 12.18
N ALA A 173 -6.00 -6.31 12.09
CA ALA A 173 -6.78 -5.57 11.10
C ALA A 173 -6.32 -5.85 9.65
N GLY A 174 -5.10 -6.33 9.46
CA GLY A 174 -4.57 -6.71 8.15
C GLY A 174 -4.08 -5.52 7.31
N ILE A 175 -3.92 -4.32 7.88
CA ILE A 175 -3.48 -3.12 7.15
C ILE A 175 -2.05 -3.28 6.60
N ALA A 176 -1.14 -3.78 7.43
CA ALA A 176 0.20 -4.16 7.02
C ALA A 176 0.16 -5.16 5.84
N MET A 177 -0.65 -6.21 5.98
CA MET A 177 -0.81 -7.24 4.96
C MET A 177 -1.35 -6.66 3.64
N LEU A 178 -2.31 -5.73 3.74
CA LEU A 178 -2.92 -5.03 2.60
C LEU A 178 -1.91 -4.12 1.92
N TRP A 179 -1.14 -3.36 2.69
CA TRP A 179 -0.07 -2.51 2.14
C TRP A 179 0.92 -3.34 1.32
N ILE A 180 1.36 -4.51 1.82
CA ILE A 180 2.30 -5.36 1.08
C ILE A 180 1.63 -5.97 -0.15
N GLY A 181 0.37 -6.41 -0.06
CA GLY A 181 -0.38 -6.92 -1.20
C GLY A 181 -0.53 -5.88 -2.33
N LEU A 182 -0.87 -4.65 -1.97
CA LEU A 182 -0.94 -3.51 -2.90
C LEU A 182 0.44 -3.19 -3.50
N TYR A 183 1.49 -3.20 -2.68
CA TYR A 183 2.88 -2.97 -3.11
C TYR A 183 3.33 -4.03 -4.11
N LEU A 184 3.14 -5.32 -3.81
CA LEU A 184 3.49 -6.42 -4.70
C LEU A 184 2.66 -6.40 -5.97
N GLY A 185 1.35 -6.12 -5.88
CA GLY A 185 0.48 -5.98 -7.04
C GLY A 185 0.94 -4.86 -7.98
N ALA A 186 1.34 -3.71 -7.42
CA ALA A 186 1.89 -2.59 -8.20
C ALA A 186 3.28 -2.91 -8.79
N LEU A 187 4.17 -3.50 -7.99
CA LEU A 187 5.51 -3.89 -8.43
C LEU A 187 5.46 -4.93 -9.56
N PHE A 188 4.71 -6.02 -9.39
CA PHE A 188 4.58 -7.07 -10.41
C PHE A 188 3.86 -6.56 -11.65
N SER A 189 2.86 -5.69 -11.51
CA SER A 189 2.25 -4.99 -12.66
C SER A 189 3.29 -4.18 -13.43
N ASN A 190 4.20 -3.47 -12.76
CA ASN A 190 5.26 -2.73 -13.42
C ASN A 190 6.32 -3.65 -14.07
N LEU A 191 6.74 -4.72 -13.39
CA LEU A 191 7.73 -5.67 -13.89
C LEU A 191 7.21 -6.44 -15.12
N ASN A 192 5.93 -6.79 -15.13
CA ASN A 192 5.26 -7.48 -16.22
C ASN A 192 4.75 -6.53 -17.34
N ASN A 193 5.06 -5.22 -17.25
CA ASN A 193 4.59 -4.19 -18.19
C ASN A 193 3.05 -4.22 -18.39
N ALA A 194 2.32 -4.46 -17.31
CA ALA A 194 0.86 -4.54 -17.32
C ALA A 194 0.24 -3.23 -17.82
N THR A 195 -0.87 -3.35 -18.56
CA THR A 195 -1.68 -2.19 -18.95
C THR A 195 -2.36 -1.57 -17.73
N THR A 196 -2.91 -0.36 -17.88
CA THR A 196 -3.69 0.30 -16.81
C THR A 196 -4.81 -0.60 -16.31
N SER A 197 -5.63 -1.16 -17.21
CA SER A 197 -6.74 -2.03 -16.82
C SER A 197 -6.26 -3.29 -16.10
N ARG A 198 -5.18 -3.92 -16.60
CA ARG A 198 -4.60 -5.09 -15.91
C ARG A 198 -4.07 -4.71 -14.54
N THR A 199 -3.38 -3.58 -14.40
CA THR A 199 -2.89 -3.11 -13.09
C THR A 199 -4.03 -2.91 -12.08
N LEU A 200 -5.18 -2.35 -12.51
CA LEU A 200 -6.36 -2.23 -11.64
C LEU A 200 -6.90 -3.58 -11.20
N VAL A 201 -6.99 -4.54 -12.13
CA VAL A 201 -7.39 -5.93 -11.82
C VAL A 201 -6.41 -6.55 -10.83
N ASN A 202 -5.10 -6.39 -11.06
CA ASN A 202 -4.05 -6.93 -10.21
C ASN A 202 -4.12 -6.40 -8.77
N ILE A 203 -4.26 -5.09 -8.62
CA ILE A 203 -4.39 -4.43 -7.32
C ILE A 203 -5.69 -4.87 -6.62
N THR A 204 -6.80 -4.98 -7.36
CA THR A 204 -8.10 -5.38 -6.81
C THR A 204 -8.06 -6.82 -6.31
N LEU A 205 -7.56 -7.75 -7.15
CA LEU A 205 -7.43 -9.15 -6.79
C LEU A 205 -6.43 -9.36 -5.65
N ALA A 206 -5.29 -8.66 -5.66
CA ALA A 206 -4.36 -8.68 -4.53
C ALA A 206 -5.04 -8.25 -3.23
N SER A 207 -5.84 -7.16 -3.27
CA SER A 207 -6.58 -6.69 -2.09
C SER A 207 -7.60 -7.70 -1.59
N ILE A 208 -8.40 -8.30 -2.49
CA ILE A 208 -9.39 -9.32 -2.14
C ILE A 208 -8.69 -10.54 -1.51
N LEU A 209 -7.64 -11.03 -2.16
CA LEU A 209 -6.90 -12.19 -1.69
C LEU A 209 -6.21 -11.92 -0.34
N VAL A 210 -5.69 -10.71 -0.08
CA VAL A 210 -5.17 -10.33 1.25
C VAL A 210 -6.28 -10.40 2.29
N VAL A 211 -7.46 -9.83 1.99
CA VAL A 211 -8.57 -9.81 2.95
C VAL A 211 -8.98 -11.25 3.29
N ILE A 212 -9.08 -12.13 2.30
CA ILE A 212 -9.34 -13.57 2.52
C ILE A 212 -8.25 -14.20 3.40
N ALA A 213 -6.97 -13.97 3.06
CA ALA A 213 -5.85 -14.47 3.85
C ALA A 213 -5.88 -13.96 5.30
N ASN A 214 -6.25 -12.71 5.52
CA ASN A 214 -6.37 -12.14 6.87
C ASN A 214 -7.55 -12.73 7.65
N VAL A 215 -8.68 -13.04 6.99
CA VAL A 215 -9.78 -13.77 7.62
C VAL A 215 -9.31 -15.17 8.06
N LEU A 216 -8.64 -15.92 7.19
CA LEU A 216 -8.07 -17.22 7.53
C LEU A 216 -7.08 -17.13 8.70
N ARG A 217 -6.24 -16.09 8.72
CA ARG A 217 -5.31 -15.81 9.82
C ARG A 217 -6.05 -15.62 11.13
N ASN A 218 -7.10 -14.80 11.13
CA ASN A 218 -7.90 -14.56 12.33
C ASN A 218 -8.63 -15.82 12.80
N THR A 219 -9.14 -16.66 11.89
CA THR A 219 -9.71 -17.97 12.24
C THR A 219 -8.68 -18.89 12.91
N LEU A 220 -7.46 -19.00 12.36
CA LEU A 220 -6.45 -19.86 12.98
C LEU A 220 -5.98 -19.32 14.33
N LEU A 221 -5.84 -17.99 14.45
CA LEU A 221 -5.45 -17.36 15.71
C LEU A 221 -6.53 -17.48 16.77
N PHE A 222 -7.81 -17.52 16.41
CA PHE A 222 -8.90 -17.74 17.37
C PHE A 222 -8.66 -18.97 18.25
N TYR A 223 -8.25 -20.11 17.70
CA TYR A 223 -8.02 -21.34 18.49
C TYR A 223 -6.91 -21.19 19.53
N LYS A 224 -5.93 -20.32 19.27
CA LYS A 224 -4.88 -19.96 20.23
C LYS A 224 -5.41 -18.97 21.27
N GLU A 225 -6.00 -17.86 20.82
CA GLU A 225 -6.44 -16.77 21.70
C GLU A 225 -7.66 -17.14 22.56
N SER A 226 -8.45 -18.14 22.15
CA SER A 226 -9.55 -18.70 22.94
C SER A 226 -9.08 -19.63 24.07
N GLY A 227 -7.80 -20.02 24.07
CA GLY A 227 -7.24 -20.99 25.00
C GLY A 227 -7.59 -22.45 24.70
N MET A 228 -8.27 -22.74 23.58
CA MET A 228 -8.55 -24.11 23.14
C MET A 228 -7.26 -24.89 22.83
N VAL A 229 -6.27 -24.21 22.25
CA VAL A 229 -4.95 -24.77 21.96
C VAL A 229 -3.89 -23.87 22.60
N GLN A 230 -3.17 -24.42 23.57
CA GLN A 230 -2.04 -23.74 24.22
C GLN A 230 -0.83 -23.79 23.28
N LEU A 231 -0.59 -22.71 22.55
CA LEU A 231 0.55 -22.56 21.66
C LEU A 231 1.53 -21.50 22.19
N PRO A 232 2.84 -21.70 22.03
CA PRO A 232 3.83 -20.69 22.39
C PRO A 232 3.57 -19.34 21.71
N HIS A 233 4.03 -18.24 22.32
CA HIS A 233 3.78 -16.88 21.83
C HIS A 233 4.24 -16.65 20.38
N TRP A 234 5.39 -17.22 19.99
CA TRP A 234 5.95 -17.11 18.62
C TRP A 234 5.01 -17.66 17.54
N THR A 235 4.08 -18.54 17.89
CA THR A 235 3.15 -19.16 16.93
C THR A 235 2.19 -18.12 16.33
N HIS A 236 1.93 -17.03 17.04
CA HIS A 236 1.12 -15.92 16.52
C HIS A 236 1.77 -15.25 15.30
N GLU A 237 3.09 -15.04 15.35
CA GLU A 237 3.87 -14.50 14.23
C GLU A 237 4.03 -15.54 13.13
N ALA A 238 4.29 -16.80 13.49
CA ALA A 238 4.46 -17.89 12.53
C ALA A 238 3.20 -18.16 11.68
N ILE A 239 2.01 -18.16 12.29
CA ILE A 239 0.74 -18.32 11.54
C ILE A 239 0.56 -17.16 10.55
N GLY A 240 0.87 -15.94 10.98
CA GLY A 240 0.85 -14.76 10.12
C GLY A 240 1.80 -14.91 8.93
N LEU A 241 3.05 -15.26 9.19
CA LEU A 241 4.08 -15.44 8.16
C LEU A 241 3.74 -16.57 7.19
N MET A 242 3.23 -17.69 7.69
CA MET A 242 2.85 -18.85 6.87
C MET A 242 1.75 -18.49 5.88
N ILE A 243 0.65 -17.91 6.36
CA ILE A 243 -0.46 -17.48 5.49
C ILE A 243 0.03 -16.45 4.48
N PHE A 244 0.88 -15.52 4.94
CA PHE A 244 1.42 -14.49 4.06
C PHE A 244 2.30 -15.07 2.95
N THR A 245 3.14 -16.05 3.26
CA THR A 245 4.02 -16.72 2.29
C THR A 245 3.22 -17.49 1.26
N LEU A 246 2.13 -18.15 1.66
CA LEU A 246 1.21 -18.83 0.75
C LEU A 246 0.47 -17.85 -0.18
N PHE A 247 0.25 -16.63 0.28
CA PHE A 247 -0.45 -15.60 -0.47
C PHE A 247 0.42 -14.93 -1.55
N ILE A 248 1.70 -14.67 -1.28
CA ILE A 248 2.60 -13.93 -2.20
C ILE A 248 2.60 -14.45 -3.65
N PRO A 249 2.72 -15.78 -3.93
CA PRO A 249 2.72 -16.30 -5.28
C PRO A 249 1.43 -15.98 -6.06
N SER A 250 0.29 -15.95 -5.36
CA SER A 250 -1.01 -15.64 -5.95
C SER A 250 -1.07 -14.21 -6.48
N VAL A 251 -0.34 -13.26 -5.88
CA VAL A 251 -0.26 -11.87 -6.36
C VAL A 251 0.59 -11.75 -7.63
N TYR A 252 1.55 -12.64 -7.85
CA TYR A 252 2.39 -12.63 -9.04
C TYR A 252 1.66 -13.11 -10.30
N VAL A 253 0.76 -14.09 -10.14
CA VAL A 253 0.04 -14.74 -11.24
C VAL A 253 -1.04 -13.82 -11.84
N VAL A 254 -1.54 -12.88 -11.04
CA VAL A 254 -2.51 -11.88 -11.46
C VAL A 254 -1.80 -10.78 -12.28
#